data_AF-A0AA39XZF0-F1
#
_entry.id   AF-A0AA39XZF0-F1
#
_cell.length_a   1.000
_cell.length_b   1.000
_cell.length_c   1.000
_cell.angle_alpha   90.00
_cell.angle_beta   90.00
_cell.angle_gamma   90.00
#
_symmetry.space_group_name_H-M   'P 1'
#
loop_
_entity.id
_entity.type
_entity.pdbx_description
1 polymer ?
#
loop_
_entity_poly.entity_id
_entity_poly.type
_entity_poly.pdbx_seq_one_letter_code
_entity_poly.pdbx_strand_id
1 'polypeptide(L)'
;MGSAWFEVEGKICLDNAHLVRGDVAHLEWRERLETSLWPNLYRFAWLVSLYNRRYLTYPEDALDAFAGVLSTIEHTFDGGFITGLPQAFFDSALLWQPWRRGATRRVAKTHHTGPCLPSWSWVGWQGAIDPTSWRSAYAYMRQNPEEY
;
A
#
# COMPACT_ATOMS: atom_id res chain seq x y z
N MET A 1 -38.32 -28.14 10.32
CA MET A 1 -38.78 -26.96 11.08
C MET A 1 -37.79 -26.75 12.23
N GLY A 2 -37.13 -25.60 12.30
CA GLY A 2 -36.47 -25.13 13.54
C GLY A 2 -34.96 -25.36 13.66
N SER A 3 -34.20 -24.46 13.05
CA SER A 3 -32.85 -24.04 13.46
C SER A 3 -32.85 -23.41 14.86
N ALA A 4 -31.80 -23.65 15.66
CA ALA A 4 -31.18 -22.66 16.54
C ALA A 4 -29.97 -23.29 17.27
N TRP A 5 -28.76 -23.00 16.80
CA TRP A 5 -27.57 -23.01 17.66
C TRP A 5 -27.30 -21.55 18.03
N PHE A 6 -27.43 -21.23 19.31
CA PHE A 6 -26.98 -19.95 19.88
C PHE A 6 -25.57 -20.16 20.40
N GLU A 7 -24.64 -19.38 19.86
CA GLU A 7 -23.24 -19.36 20.25
C GLU A 7 -23.02 -18.38 21.41
N VAL A 8 -22.10 -18.77 22.29
CA VAL A 8 -21.77 -18.13 23.56
C VAL A 8 -20.72 -17.05 23.29
N GLU A 9 -21.07 -15.77 23.46
CA GLU A 9 -20.05 -14.72 23.53
C GLU A 9 -19.80 -14.28 24.97
N GLY A 10 -18.57 -14.56 25.40
CA GLY A 10 -18.02 -14.23 26.70
C GLY A 10 -17.94 -12.73 26.93
N LYS A 11 -18.39 -12.34 28.12
CA LYS A 11 -18.10 -11.05 28.73
C LYS A 11 -16.60 -10.95 29.00
N ILE A 12 -15.96 -9.88 28.53
CA ILE A 12 -14.77 -9.34 29.19
C ILE A 12 -15.19 -8.01 29.82
N CYS A 13 -15.35 -8.05 31.14
CA CYS A 13 -15.40 -6.87 31.99
C CYS A 13 -14.01 -6.22 31.97
N LEU A 14 -13.93 -4.93 31.63
CA LEU A 14 -12.76 -4.13 31.96
C LEU A 14 -13.05 -3.39 33.26
N ASP A 15 -12.44 -3.87 34.34
CA ASP A 15 -12.35 -3.19 35.62
C ASP A 15 -11.53 -1.90 35.48
N ASN A 16 -12.05 -0.85 36.10
CA ASN A 16 -11.43 0.46 36.18
C ASN A 16 -10.17 0.40 37.06
N ALA A 17 -8.99 0.51 36.45
CA ALA A 17 -7.76 0.85 37.15
C ALA A 17 -7.05 2.00 36.41
N HIS A 18 -7.14 3.19 37.02
CA HIS A 18 -6.24 4.35 36.93
C HIS A 18 -5.29 4.43 35.71
N LEU A 19 -5.78 5.03 34.62
CA LEU A 19 -4.92 5.48 33.53
C LEU A 19 -4.29 6.84 33.86
N VAL A 20 -2.96 6.84 33.97
CA VAL A 20 -2.14 8.05 33.96
C VAL A 20 -2.32 8.75 32.61
N ARG A 21 -2.61 10.05 32.65
CA ARG A 21 -3.10 10.90 31.55
C ARG A 21 -2.13 11.11 30.38
N GLY A 22 -1.04 10.32 30.28
CA GLY A 22 0.03 10.48 29.29
C GLY A 22 0.06 9.46 28.16
N ASP A 23 -0.52 8.27 28.34
CA ASP A 23 -0.30 7.14 27.41
C ASP A 23 -1.37 6.99 26.31
N VAL A 24 -2.44 7.78 26.39
CA VAL A 24 -3.62 7.65 25.51
C VAL A 24 -3.33 8.15 24.09
N ALA A 25 -2.41 9.12 23.93
CA ALA A 25 -2.12 9.71 22.63
C ALA A 25 -1.30 8.79 21.69
N HIS A 26 -0.49 7.87 22.25
CA HIS A 26 0.36 6.98 21.43
C HIS A 26 -0.41 5.76 20.89
N LEU A 27 -1.41 5.28 21.64
CA LEU A 27 -2.24 4.13 21.25
C LEU A 27 -3.27 4.53 20.17
N GLU A 28 -3.82 5.75 20.21
CA GLU A 28 -4.76 6.24 19.19
C GLU A 28 -4.15 6.31 17.78
N TRP A 29 -2.86 6.65 17.64
CA TRP A 29 -2.24 6.76 16.31
C TRP A 29 -1.98 5.39 15.67
N ARG A 30 -1.71 4.36 16.48
CA ARG A 30 -1.57 2.99 15.99
C ARG A 30 -2.91 2.43 15.57
N GLU A 31 -3.96 2.60 16.38
CA GLU A 31 -5.32 2.19 16.02
C GLU A 31 -5.84 2.87 14.76
N ARG A 32 -5.54 4.17 14.52
CA ARG A 32 -5.96 4.87 13.29
C ARG A 32 -5.30 4.33 12.02
N LEU A 33 -4.08 3.81 12.13
CA LEU A 33 -3.35 3.22 11.01
C LEU A 33 -3.75 1.75 10.79
N GLU A 34 -4.16 1.04 11.84
CA GLU A 34 -4.46 -0.40 11.86
C GLU A 34 -5.95 -0.75 11.54
N THR A 35 -6.81 0.22 11.22
CA THR A 35 -8.27 -0.03 11.09
C THR A 35 -8.73 -0.77 9.83
N SER A 36 -7.87 -1.03 8.84
CA SER A 36 -8.27 -1.76 7.63
C SER A 36 -7.48 -3.05 7.54
N LEU A 37 -8.09 -4.17 7.93
CA LEU A 37 -7.57 -5.51 7.68
C LEU A 37 -7.44 -5.80 6.17
N TRP A 38 -8.08 -5.00 5.33
CA TRP A 38 -8.13 -5.18 3.89
C TRP A 38 -7.12 -4.30 3.14
N PRO A 39 -6.42 -4.85 2.12
CA PRO A 39 -5.53 -4.10 1.24
C PRO A 39 -6.27 -2.96 0.54
N ASN A 40 -5.85 -1.73 0.81
CA ASN A 40 -6.47 -0.57 0.21
C ASN A 40 -5.69 -0.13 -1.04
N LEU A 41 -6.04 -0.70 -2.19
CA LEU A 41 -5.41 -0.39 -3.46
C LEU A 41 -5.54 1.09 -3.85
N TYR A 42 -6.64 1.74 -3.47
CA TYR A 42 -6.82 3.18 -3.69
C TYR A 42 -5.80 4.02 -2.90
N ARG A 43 -5.53 3.67 -1.63
CA ARG A 43 -4.48 4.32 -0.81
C ARG A 43 -3.10 4.08 -1.40
N PHE A 44 -2.78 2.84 -1.77
CA PHE A 44 -1.53 2.52 -2.46
C PHE A 44 -1.36 3.36 -3.74
N ALA A 45 -2.38 3.40 -4.58
CA ALA A 45 -2.39 4.17 -5.82
C ALA A 45 -2.09 5.65 -5.60
N TRP A 46 -2.70 6.21 -4.56
CA TRP A 46 -2.49 7.60 -4.17
C TRP A 46 -1.08 7.87 -3.65
N LEU A 47 -0.56 7.00 -2.79
CA LEU A 47 0.81 7.09 -2.26
C LEU A 47 1.85 7.04 -3.37
N VAL A 48 1.68 6.12 -4.32
CA VAL A 48 2.52 6.03 -5.53
C VAL A 48 2.43 7.30 -6.36
N SER A 49 1.24 7.83 -6.63
CA SER A 49 1.05 9.06 -7.42
C SER A 49 1.71 10.29 -6.76
N LEU A 50 1.65 10.39 -5.43
CA LEU A 50 2.31 11.46 -4.68
C LEU A 50 3.83 11.31 -4.67
N TYR A 51 4.32 10.10 -4.40
CA TYR A 51 5.74 9.82 -4.35
C TYR A 51 6.42 10.04 -5.70
N ASN A 52 5.80 9.56 -6.79
CA ASN A 52 6.49 9.50 -8.08
C ASN A 52 6.74 10.86 -8.75
N ARG A 53 6.10 11.92 -8.24
CA ARG A 53 6.34 13.32 -8.63
C ARG A 53 7.62 13.91 -8.02
N ARG A 54 8.19 13.26 -7.01
CA ARG A 54 9.39 13.74 -6.32
C ARG A 54 10.62 13.62 -7.22
N TYR A 55 11.49 14.63 -7.15
CA TYR A 55 12.83 14.59 -7.71
C TYR A 55 13.77 13.93 -6.71
N LEU A 56 14.33 12.78 -7.09
CA LEU A 56 15.30 12.06 -6.26
C LEU A 56 16.72 12.50 -6.60
N THR A 57 17.54 12.69 -5.58
CA THR A 57 18.99 12.93 -5.78
C THR A 57 19.64 11.74 -6.46
N TYR A 58 19.25 10.52 -6.11
CA TYR A 58 19.67 9.25 -6.73
C TYR A 58 18.42 8.52 -7.24
N PRO A 59 18.12 8.58 -8.56
CA PRO A 59 16.95 7.91 -9.12
C PRO A 59 16.93 6.40 -8.93
N GLU A 60 18.10 5.77 -8.80
CA GLU A 60 18.28 4.34 -8.52
C GLU A 60 17.67 3.91 -7.16
N ASP A 61 17.68 4.79 -6.16
CA ASP A 61 17.16 4.52 -4.82
C ASP A 61 15.63 4.63 -4.72
N ALA A 62 14.92 4.75 -5.85
CA ALA A 62 13.48 5.00 -5.85
C ALA A 62 12.68 3.92 -5.10
N LEU A 63 13.11 2.66 -5.20
CA LEU A 63 12.45 1.57 -4.49
C LEU A 63 12.72 1.63 -2.98
N ASP A 64 13.99 1.80 -2.59
CA ASP A 64 14.42 1.87 -1.20
C ASP A 64 13.82 3.08 -0.47
N ALA A 65 13.78 4.24 -1.14
CA ALA A 65 13.15 5.44 -0.63
C ALA A 65 11.63 5.32 -0.49
N PHE A 66 10.98 4.40 -1.23
CA PHE A 66 9.55 4.10 -1.07
C PHE A 66 9.28 2.96 -0.09
N ALA A 67 10.27 2.13 0.24
CA ALA A 67 10.12 0.98 1.13
C ALA A 67 9.55 1.37 2.51
N GLY A 68 9.95 2.52 3.06
CA GLY A 68 9.40 3.02 4.33
C GLY A 68 7.93 3.43 4.25
N VAL A 69 7.41 3.75 3.06
CA VAL A 69 5.96 3.94 2.86
C VAL A 69 5.27 2.58 2.79
N LEU A 70 5.86 1.64 2.05
CA LEU A 70 5.32 0.27 1.90
C LEU A 70 5.20 -0.45 3.24
N SER A 71 6.20 -0.33 4.13
CA SER A 71 6.18 -0.98 5.44
C SER A 71 4.99 -0.58 6.32
N THR A 72 4.38 0.59 6.06
CA THR A 72 3.19 1.05 6.80
C THR A 72 1.90 0.37 6.34
N ILE A 73 1.87 -0.16 5.12
CA ILE A 73 0.69 -0.76 4.50
C ILE A 73 0.86 -2.26 4.19
N GLU A 74 2.09 -2.77 4.21
CA GLU A 74 2.44 -4.15 3.83
C GLU A 74 1.68 -5.22 4.59
N HIS A 75 1.35 -4.99 5.86
CA HIS A 75 0.55 -5.92 6.67
C HIS A 75 -0.85 -6.21 6.11
N THR A 76 -1.33 -5.40 5.16
CA THR A 76 -2.61 -5.62 4.47
C THR A 76 -2.45 -6.26 3.09
N PHE A 77 -1.23 -6.39 2.56
CA PHE A 77 -0.95 -6.91 1.23
C PHE A 77 -0.27 -8.28 1.34
N ASP A 78 -1.08 -9.34 1.28
CA ASP A 78 -0.59 -10.70 1.29
C ASP A 78 0.43 -10.95 0.17
N GLY A 79 1.55 -11.59 0.53
CA GLY A 79 2.68 -11.82 -0.38
C GLY A 79 3.59 -10.60 -0.61
N GLY A 80 3.28 -9.43 -0.04
CA GLY A 80 4.15 -8.25 -0.08
C GLY A 80 4.22 -7.56 -1.45
N PHE A 81 5.40 -7.09 -1.84
CA PHE A 81 5.59 -6.27 -3.05
C PHE A 81 6.74 -6.75 -3.92
N ILE A 82 6.49 -6.80 -5.24
CA ILE A 82 7.47 -7.07 -6.28
C ILE A 82 7.83 -5.76 -6.97
N THR A 83 9.02 -5.23 -6.67
CA THR A 83 9.54 -3.96 -7.26
C THR A 83 8.58 -2.78 -7.13
N GLY A 84 7.91 -2.69 -5.97
CA GLY A 84 6.96 -1.63 -5.65
C GLY A 84 5.54 -1.86 -6.16
N LEU A 85 5.24 -3.00 -6.80
CA LEU A 85 3.89 -3.44 -7.13
C LEU A 85 3.43 -4.52 -6.14
N PRO A 86 2.17 -4.53 -5.69
CA PRO A 86 1.73 -5.51 -4.70
C PRO A 86 1.56 -6.89 -5.34
N GLN A 87 2.02 -7.94 -4.68
CA GLN A 87 2.06 -9.30 -5.23
C GLN A 87 0.66 -9.90 -5.41
N ALA A 88 -0.23 -9.71 -4.43
CA ALA A 88 -1.59 -10.25 -4.42
C ALA A 88 -2.40 -9.94 -5.70
N PHE A 89 -2.14 -8.80 -6.34
CA PHE A 89 -2.86 -8.34 -7.55
C PHE A 89 -1.90 -7.79 -8.59
N PHE A 90 -0.77 -8.48 -8.75
CA PHE A 90 0.32 -8.06 -9.61
C PHE A 90 -0.11 -7.76 -11.06
N ASP A 91 -0.98 -8.62 -11.62
CA ASP A 91 -1.56 -8.48 -12.95
C ASP A 91 -2.29 -7.14 -13.15
N SER A 92 -3.12 -6.78 -12.17
CA SER A 92 -3.83 -5.52 -12.09
C SER A 92 -2.90 -4.34 -11.80
N ALA A 93 -1.88 -4.56 -10.96
CA ALA A 93 -0.89 -3.55 -10.59
C ALA A 93 -0.05 -3.10 -11.79
N LEU A 94 0.14 -3.97 -12.79
CA LEU A 94 0.82 -3.65 -14.05
C LEU A 94 0.06 -2.65 -14.95
N LEU A 95 -1.24 -2.40 -14.69
CA LEU A 95 -2.06 -1.48 -15.48
C LEU A 95 -1.78 0.01 -15.23
N TRP A 96 -0.76 0.33 -14.43
CA TRP A 96 -0.38 1.71 -14.16
C TRP A 96 -0.04 2.46 -15.45
N GLN A 97 -0.39 3.74 -15.49
CA GLN A 97 -0.08 4.61 -16.61
C GLN A 97 0.16 6.05 -16.11
N PRO A 98 0.97 6.84 -16.82
CA PRO A 98 1.13 8.24 -16.51
C PRO A 98 -0.10 9.05 -16.91
N TRP A 99 -0.42 10.14 -16.19
CA TRP A 99 -1.59 11.00 -16.46
C TRP A 99 -1.54 11.67 -17.85
N ARG A 100 -0.34 11.78 -18.47
CA ARG A 100 -0.07 12.32 -19.84
C ARG A 100 1.23 11.75 -20.39
N ARG A 101 1.66 12.19 -21.59
CA ARG A 101 3.07 12.14 -22.02
C ARG A 101 3.89 13.00 -21.05
N GLY A 102 4.62 12.37 -20.14
CA GLY A 102 5.35 13.10 -19.10
C GLY A 102 6.03 12.25 -18.02
N ALA A 103 5.87 10.93 -18.06
CA ALA A 103 6.77 10.05 -17.31
C ALA A 103 8.11 9.94 -18.05
N THR A 104 9.19 10.25 -17.36
CA THR A 104 10.56 10.09 -17.86
C THR A 104 11.18 8.88 -17.20
N ARG A 105 11.95 8.12 -17.98
CA ARG A 105 12.66 6.95 -17.46
C ARG A 105 13.66 7.39 -16.39
N ARG A 106 13.64 6.76 -15.20
CA ARG A 106 14.70 6.93 -14.22
C ARG A 106 15.96 6.26 -14.75
N VAL A 107 17.04 7.03 -14.76
CA VAL A 107 18.38 6.59 -15.18
C VAL A 107 19.28 6.75 -13.97
N ALA A 108 20.01 5.69 -13.61
CA ALA A 108 20.95 5.72 -12.51
C ALA A 108 22.01 6.79 -12.76
N LYS A 109 22.37 7.57 -11.74
CA LYS A 109 23.44 8.58 -11.88
C LYS A 109 24.82 7.94 -11.90
N THR A 110 24.96 6.79 -11.25
CA THR A 110 26.20 6.04 -11.21
C THR A 110 26.15 4.90 -12.24
N HIS A 111 27.15 4.84 -13.12
CA HIS A 111 27.26 3.78 -14.15
C HIS A 111 27.63 2.40 -13.58
N HIS A 112 27.83 2.31 -12.26
CA HIS A 112 28.40 1.14 -11.62
C HIS A 112 27.56 0.81 -10.38
N THR A 113 27.08 -0.43 -10.34
CA THR A 113 26.61 -1.22 -9.17
C THR A 113 25.13 -1.29 -8.78
N GLY A 114 24.18 -0.58 -9.42
CA GLY A 114 22.74 -0.76 -9.12
C GLY A 114 21.98 -1.60 -10.17
N PRO A 115 21.06 -2.50 -9.78
CA PRO A 115 20.14 -3.10 -10.74
C PRO A 115 19.29 -2.00 -11.39
N CYS A 116 19.21 -2.00 -12.72
CA CYS A 116 18.30 -1.10 -13.43
C CYS A 116 16.87 -1.36 -12.95
N LEU A 117 16.18 -0.30 -12.49
CA LEU A 117 14.76 -0.39 -12.13
C LEU A 117 13.96 -1.00 -13.30
N PRO A 118 12.99 -1.89 -13.08
CA PRO A 118 12.29 -2.53 -14.19
C PRO A 118 11.43 -1.53 -14.99
N SER A 119 11.35 -1.70 -16.31
CA SER A 119 10.50 -0.86 -17.19
C SER A 119 9.01 -1.08 -17.00
N TRP A 120 8.62 -2.26 -16.57
CA TRP A 120 7.22 -2.64 -16.35
C TRP A 120 6.67 -2.16 -15.01
N SER A 121 7.51 -1.69 -14.07
CA SER A 121 7.05 -1.12 -12.81
C SER A 121 7.08 0.41 -12.86
N TRP A 122 6.12 1.04 -12.19
CA TRP A 122 6.06 2.49 -12.05
C TRP A 122 7.33 3.08 -11.43
N VAL A 123 8.04 2.29 -10.60
CA VAL A 123 9.26 2.73 -9.89
C VAL A 123 10.36 3.14 -10.87
N GLY A 124 10.42 2.52 -12.05
CA GLY A 124 11.39 2.83 -13.09
C GLY A 124 11.16 4.16 -13.80
N TRP A 125 10.11 4.90 -13.44
CA TRP A 125 9.68 6.12 -14.10
C TRP A 125 9.53 7.25 -13.08
N GLN A 126 9.74 8.49 -13.51
CA GLN A 126 9.48 9.69 -12.73
C GLN A 126 8.39 10.51 -13.41
N GLY A 127 7.40 10.95 -12.65
CA GLY A 127 6.31 11.80 -13.16
C GLY A 127 4.96 11.54 -12.50
N ALA A 128 3.93 12.21 -13.03
CA ALA A 128 2.57 12.04 -12.56
C ALA A 128 1.98 10.70 -13.04
N ILE A 129 1.79 9.77 -12.11
CA ILE A 129 1.04 8.52 -12.34
C ILE A 129 -0.44 8.81 -12.14
N ASP A 130 -1.27 8.23 -12.99
CA ASP A 130 -2.71 8.25 -12.84
C ASP A 130 -3.16 7.22 -11.78
N PRO A 131 -3.66 7.66 -10.62
CA PRO A 131 -4.14 6.73 -9.60
C PRO A 131 -5.43 6.00 -10.04
N THR A 132 -6.15 6.52 -11.04
CA THR A 132 -7.39 5.90 -11.56
C THR A 132 -7.12 4.74 -12.51
N SER A 133 -5.87 4.54 -12.93
CA SER A 133 -5.47 3.40 -13.76
C SER A 133 -5.73 2.05 -13.10
N TRP A 134 -5.70 2.03 -11.77
CA TRP A 134 -6.05 0.87 -10.94
C TRP A 134 -7.51 0.84 -10.49
N ARG A 135 -8.37 1.70 -11.03
CA ARG A 135 -9.78 1.78 -10.62
C ARG A 135 -10.54 0.50 -10.89
N SER A 136 -10.28 -0.16 -12.02
CA SER A 136 -10.91 -1.44 -12.36
C SER A 136 -10.49 -2.53 -11.37
N ALA A 137 -9.21 -2.58 -11.02
CA ALA A 137 -8.68 -3.49 -10.01
C ALA A 137 -9.29 -3.25 -8.63
N TYR A 138 -9.36 -1.99 -8.20
CA TYR A 138 -10.04 -1.61 -6.96
C TYR A 138 -11.52 -2.01 -6.96
N ALA A 139 -12.23 -1.81 -8.06
CA ALA A 139 -13.64 -2.20 -8.19
C ALA A 139 -13.83 -3.72 -8.13
N TYR A 140 -12.90 -4.49 -8.69
CA TYR A 140 -12.88 -5.95 -8.64
C TYR A 140 -12.65 -6.46 -7.22
N MET A 141 -11.61 -5.96 -6.52
CA MET A 141 -11.31 -6.33 -5.14
C MET A 141 -12.48 -6.06 -4.20
N ARG A 142 -13.19 -4.96 -4.41
CA ARG A 142 -14.36 -4.62 -3.60
C ARG A 142 -15.55 -5.57 -3.83
N GLN A 143 -15.61 -6.24 -4.97
CA GLN A 143 -16.69 -7.16 -5.33
C GLN A 143 -16.39 -8.61 -4.96
N ASN A 144 -15.12 -9.02 -4.91
CA ASN A 144 -14.68 -10.39 -4.60
C ASN A 144 -13.64 -10.40 -3.47
N PRO A 145 -14.02 -10.02 -2.23
CA PRO A 145 -13.08 -9.96 -1.11
C PRO A 145 -12.50 -11.34 -0.74
N GLU A 146 -13.24 -12.42 -0.95
CA GLU A 146 -12.81 -13.80 -0.62
C GLU A 146 -11.68 -14.39 -1.47
N GLU A 147 -11.30 -13.73 -2.57
CA GLU A 147 -10.20 -14.18 -3.44
C GLU A 147 -8.82 -13.70 -2.97
N TYR A 148 -8.76 -12.80 -1.98
CA TYR A 148 -7.54 -12.08 -1.57
C TYR A 148 -7.33 -12.00 -0.07
#